data_AF-A0A7K2BZG1-F1
#
_entry.id   AF-A0A7K2BZG1-F1
#
_cell.length_a   1.000
_cell.length_b   1.000
_cell.length_c   1.000
_cell.angle_alpha   90.00
_cell.angle_beta   90.00
_cell.angle_gamma   90.00
#
_symmetry.space_group_name_H-M   'P 1'
#
loop_
_entity.id
_entity.type
_entity.pdbx_description
1 polymer ?
#
loop_
_entity_poly.entity_id
_entity_poly.type
_entity_poly.pdbx_seq_one_letter_code
_entity_poly.pdbx_strand_id
1 'polypeptide(L)'
;MSAAVSGAISKTVNMPETVTSKEIANAYMEGWRLGLKALAIYSENSKRSQPLPTSNGGNTKGIVGAHSLPTNGIVLEPVRRRLPDSRMAYTHKFSVGGHEGYLLVGLYPDSGQPGKIFIRMAKEGSTLSGLMEAFAICISVSLQYGVPLEDLHAKFSFMRFEPSGYTNNRDLPQVYSIIDYLFRWMSKTFLNKEGDGSDFWQELWRTWQAANLRTGEDGFVMSCTCKMP
;
A
#
# COMPACT_ATOMS: atom_id res chain seq x y z
N MET A 1 38.87 -11.16 -24.67
CA MET A 1 39.98 -10.38 -24.08
C MET A 1 39.60 -8.90 -23.93
N SER A 2 39.30 -8.46 -22.70
CA SER A 2 39.25 -7.03 -22.35
C SER A 2 40.69 -6.53 -22.16
N ALA A 3 41.41 -6.34 -23.27
CA ALA A 3 42.86 -6.09 -23.26
C ALA A 3 43.28 -4.68 -22.82
N ALA A 4 42.33 -3.78 -22.48
CA ALA A 4 42.63 -2.37 -22.21
C ALA A 4 42.32 -1.91 -20.76
N VAL A 5 41.95 -2.82 -19.85
CA VAL A 5 41.55 -2.44 -18.48
C VAL A 5 42.29 -3.26 -17.44
N SER A 6 43.11 -2.58 -16.64
CA SER A 6 43.83 -3.16 -15.49
C SER A 6 42.87 -3.69 -14.43
N GLY A 7 41.75 -3.00 -14.21
CA GLY A 7 40.61 -3.43 -13.38
C GLY A 7 39.69 -4.49 -14.02
N ALA A 8 38.49 -4.66 -13.45
CA ALA A 8 37.43 -5.53 -13.98
C ALA A 8 36.25 -4.69 -14.49
N ILE A 9 35.68 -5.09 -15.63
CA ILE A 9 34.40 -4.57 -16.12
C ILE A 9 33.35 -5.64 -15.85
N SER A 10 32.29 -5.30 -15.12
CA SER A 10 31.16 -6.20 -14.89
C SER A 10 30.25 -6.19 -16.12
N LYS A 11 30.13 -7.34 -16.79
CA LYS A 11 29.11 -7.53 -17.83
C LYS A 11 28.01 -8.43 -17.30
N THR A 12 26.79 -7.93 -17.36
CA THR A 12 25.58 -8.73 -17.15
C THR A 12 25.14 -9.36 -18.46
N VAL A 13 24.91 -10.67 -18.45
CA VAL A 13 24.29 -11.44 -19.54
C VAL A 13 22.84 -11.69 -19.17
N ASN A 14 21.92 -11.18 -19.98
CA ASN A 14 20.49 -11.40 -19.82
C ASN A 14 20.13 -12.73 -20.49
N MET A 15 19.42 -13.60 -19.77
CA MET A 15 18.98 -14.91 -20.22
C MET A 15 17.46 -15.02 -20.06
N PRO A 16 16.77 -15.74 -20.95
CA PRO A 16 15.32 -15.94 -20.87
C PRO A 16 14.93 -16.82 -19.67
N GLU A 17 13.66 -16.79 -19.27
CA GLU A 17 13.12 -17.61 -18.17
C GLU A 17 13.27 -19.12 -18.42
N THR A 18 13.28 -19.56 -19.68
CA THR A 18 13.42 -20.96 -20.06
C THR A 18 14.85 -21.49 -19.94
N VAL A 19 15.80 -20.67 -19.47
CA VAL A 19 17.20 -21.05 -19.38
C VAL A 19 17.43 -22.16 -18.35
N THR A 20 18.20 -23.17 -18.74
CA THR A 20 18.54 -24.30 -17.88
C THR A 20 19.79 -24.04 -17.07
N SER A 21 19.95 -24.75 -15.93
CA SER A 21 21.15 -24.68 -15.11
C SER A 21 22.43 -25.07 -15.88
N LYS A 22 22.32 -25.97 -16.87
CA LYS A 22 23.43 -26.38 -17.74
C LYS A 22 23.90 -25.25 -18.66
N GLU A 23 22.98 -24.45 -19.19
CA GLU A 23 23.30 -23.29 -20.03
C GLU A 23 23.95 -22.17 -19.21
N ILE A 24 23.50 -21.95 -17.98
CA ILE A 24 24.13 -21.03 -17.02
C ILE A 24 25.58 -21.47 -16.73
N ALA A 25 25.78 -22.77 -16.45
CA ALA A 25 27.12 -23.32 -16.20
C ALA A 25 28.04 -23.15 -17.41
N ASN A 26 27.53 -23.41 -18.62
CA ASN A 26 28.28 -23.20 -19.86
C ASN A 26 28.68 -21.73 -20.06
N ALA A 27 27.80 -20.79 -19.74
CA ALA A 27 28.11 -19.36 -19.84
C ALA A 27 29.24 -18.92 -18.89
N TYR A 28 29.28 -19.47 -17.67
CA TYR A 28 30.42 -19.26 -16.76
C TYR A 28 31.71 -19.87 -17.28
N MET A 29 31.64 -21.10 -17.82
CA MET A 29 32.80 -21.78 -18.40
C MET A 29 33.35 -21.03 -19.63
N GLU A 30 32.49 -20.52 -20.50
CA GLU A 30 32.89 -19.68 -21.64
C GLU A 30 33.45 -18.33 -21.19
N GLY A 31 32.85 -17.71 -20.18
CA GLY A 31 33.38 -16.48 -19.59
C GLY A 31 34.81 -16.65 -19.06
N TRP A 32 35.07 -17.78 -18.41
CA TRP A 32 36.42 -18.14 -17.95
C TRP A 32 37.39 -18.36 -19.12
N ARG A 33 37.00 -19.12 -20.14
CA ARG A 33 37.82 -19.36 -21.35
C ARG A 33 38.17 -18.07 -22.10
N LEU A 34 37.25 -17.12 -22.16
CA LEU A 34 37.43 -15.82 -22.82
C LEU A 34 38.23 -14.80 -21.97
N GLY A 35 38.62 -15.18 -20.75
CA GLY A 35 39.38 -14.35 -19.82
C GLY A 35 38.57 -13.20 -19.23
N LEU A 36 37.27 -13.39 -19.02
CA LEU A 36 36.43 -12.39 -18.35
C LEU A 36 36.76 -12.37 -16.85
N LYS A 37 37.07 -11.18 -16.34
CA LYS A 37 37.36 -10.97 -14.92
C LYS A 37 36.09 -10.92 -14.05
N ALA A 38 34.93 -10.58 -14.63
CA ALA A 38 33.65 -10.51 -13.94
C ALA A 38 32.49 -10.79 -14.89
N LEU A 39 31.62 -11.74 -14.51
CA LEU A 39 30.42 -12.12 -15.26
C LEU A 39 29.24 -12.23 -14.29
N ALA A 40 28.17 -11.49 -14.56
CA ALA A 40 26.90 -11.61 -13.86
C ALA A 40 25.84 -12.17 -14.82
N ILE A 41 25.03 -13.11 -14.34
CA ILE A 41 23.90 -13.64 -15.12
C ILE A 41 22.62 -13.11 -14.52
N TYR A 42 21.73 -12.63 -15.39
CA TYR A 42 20.39 -12.24 -15.04
C TYR A 42 19.41 -13.13 -15.81
N SER A 43 18.76 -14.04 -15.10
CA SER A 43 17.62 -14.79 -15.64
C SER A 43 16.36 -13.95 -15.49
N GLU A 44 15.61 -13.82 -16.58
CA GLU A 44 14.28 -13.21 -16.54
C GLU A 44 13.39 -13.92 -15.50
N ASN A 45 12.49 -13.15 -14.88
CA ASN A 45 11.57 -13.59 -13.81
C ASN A 45 12.22 -14.17 -12.53
N SER A 46 13.56 -14.15 -12.39
CA SER A 46 14.23 -14.59 -11.16
C SER A 46 13.96 -13.66 -9.96
N LYS A 47 13.54 -12.41 -10.20
CA LYS A 47 13.09 -11.46 -9.17
C LYS A 47 11.66 -11.02 -9.45
N ARG A 48 10.82 -11.02 -8.41
CA ARG A 48 9.38 -10.75 -8.44
C ARG A 48 8.99 -9.36 -9.02
N SER A 49 9.93 -8.42 -9.05
CA SER A 49 9.72 -7.06 -9.57
C SER A 49 10.84 -6.70 -10.54
N GLN A 50 10.57 -6.84 -11.83
CA GLN A 50 11.43 -6.31 -12.88
C GLN A 50 10.99 -4.87 -13.21
N PRO A 51 11.88 -3.86 -13.15
CA PRO A 51 11.52 -2.48 -13.47
C PRO A 51 11.23 -2.25 -14.96
N LEU A 52 11.79 -3.10 -15.84
CA LEU A 52 11.70 -2.96 -17.29
C LEU A 52 11.58 -4.35 -17.94
N PRO A 53 10.41 -4.77 -18.45
CA PRO A 53 10.27 -6.01 -19.20
C PRO A 53 10.90 -5.88 -20.59
N THR A 54 11.66 -6.89 -21.01
CA THR A 54 12.34 -6.97 -22.33
C THR A 54 11.50 -7.64 -23.42
N SER A 55 10.26 -8.04 -23.09
CA SER A 55 9.26 -8.49 -24.05
C SER A 55 7.91 -7.85 -23.74
N ASN A 56 7.07 -7.66 -24.75
CA ASN A 56 5.68 -7.21 -24.61
C ASN A 56 4.76 -8.25 -23.89
N GLY A 57 5.32 -9.10 -23.03
CA GLY A 57 4.62 -10.18 -22.34
C GLY A 57 5.24 -10.59 -21.00
N GLY A 58 5.94 -9.69 -20.31
CA GLY A 58 6.56 -9.96 -19.01
C GLY A 58 5.71 -9.51 -17.82
N ASN A 59 5.15 -10.49 -17.10
CA ASN A 59 4.25 -10.41 -15.95
C ASN A 59 4.73 -9.45 -14.84
N THR A 60 4.24 -8.22 -14.84
CA THR A 60 4.43 -7.24 -13.75
C THR A 60 3.50 -7.54 -12.57
N LYS A 61 3.85 -8.52 -11.73
CA LYS A 61 3.35 -8.58 -10.34
C LYS A 61 4.32 -7.89 -9.39
N GLY A 62 4.64 -6.62 -9.70
CA GLY A 62 5.06 -5.64 -8.71
C GLY A 62 3.84 -5.21 -7.89
N ILE A 63 4.05 -4.91 -6.61
CA ILE A 63 3.02 -4.64 -5.60
C ILE A 63 2.11 -3.48 -6.05
N VAL A 64 1.00 -3.83 -6.70
CA VAL A 64 -0.20 -3.02 -6.77
C VAL A 64 -1.13 -3.55 -5.71
N GLY A 65 -1.30 -2.77 -4.63
CA GLY A 65 -2.41 -2.96 -3.72
C GLY A 65 -3.71 -2.66 -4.48
N ALA A 66 -4.26 -3.69 -5.12
CA ALA A 66 -5.64 -3.76 -5.60
C ALA A 66 -5.90 -5.23 -5.95
N HIS A 67 -6.66 -5.92 -5.10
CA HIS A 67 -7.18 -7.24 -5.42
C HIS A 67 -8.13 -7.13 -6.62
N SER A 68 -7.66 -7.52 -7.80
CA SER A 68 -8.53 -8.00 -8.88
C SER A 68 -8.23 -9.49 -9.07
N LEU A 69 -9.10 -10.32 -8.51
CA LEU A 69 -9.23 -11.71 -8.93
C LEU A 69 -10.12 -11.73 -10.20
N PRO A 70 -9.79 -12.54 -11.21
CA PRO A 70 -10.59 -12.62 -12.42
C PRO A 70 -11.81 -13.52 -12.13
N THR A 71 -12.93 -12.91 -11.77
CA THR A 71 -14.24 -13.54 -11.91
C THR A 71 -14.84 -12.98 -13.19
N ASN A 72 -14.82 -13.77 -14.26
CA ASN A 72 -15.36 -13.46 -15.59
C ASN A 72 -14.90 -12.12 -16.20
N GLY A 73 -13.69 -12.07 -16.78
CA GLY A 73 -13.37 -11.21 -17.93
C GLY A 73 -13.60 -9.69 -17.83
N ILE A 74 -13.91 -9.15 -16.66
CA ILE A 74 -14.06 -7.71 -16.44
C ILE A 74 -12.87 -7.27 -15.59
N VAL A 75 -11.90 -6.63 -16.24
CA VAL A 75 -10.89 -5.84 -15.54
C VAL A 75 -11.65 -4.70 -14.86
N LEU A 76 -11.93 -4.83 -13.56
CA LEU A 76 -12.46 -3.73 -12.76
C LEU A 76 -11.32 -2.73 -12.61
N GLU A 77 -11.24 -1.80 -13.56
CA GLU A 77 -10.39 -0.63 -13.40
C GLU A 77 -10.81 0.10 -12.09
N PRO A 78 -9.85 0.58 -11.29
CA PRO A 78 -10.18 1.33 -10.09
C PRO A 78 -10.93 2.60 -10.51
N VAL A 79 -12.25 2.59 -10.38
CA VAL A 79 -13.10 3.74 -10.73
C VAL A 79 -13.07 4.73 -9.58
N ARG A 80 -12.53 5.92 -9.85
CA ARG A 80 -12.54 7.02 -8.88
C ARG A 80 -13.98 7.47 -8.60
N ARG A 81 -14.47 7.24 -7.38
CA ARG A 81 -15.75 7.78 -6.93
C ARG A 81 -15.56 9.21 -6.46
N ARG A 82 -16.00 10.19 -7.26
CA ARG A 82 -15.97 11.61 -6.85
C ARG A 82 -17.12 11.88 -5.87
N LEU A 83 -16.88 12.79 -4.93
CA LEU A 83 -17.93 13.23 -4.02
C LEU A 83 -18.74 14.37 -4.68
N PRO A 84 -20.05 14.48 -4.40
CA PRO A 84 -20.90 15.58 -4.88
C PRO A 84 -20.42 16.96 -4.41
N ASP A 85 -20.86 18.01 -5.11
CA ASP A 85 -20.47 19.39 -4.80
C ASP A 85 -21.00 19.85 -3.43
N SER A 86 -22.24 19.46 -3.09
CA SER A 86 -22.87 19.69 -1.78
C SER A 86 -22.95 18.38 -0.99
N ARG A 87 -22.44 18.38 0.25
CA ARG A 87 -22.35 17.19 1.10
C ARG A 87 -22.21 17.58 2.57
N MET A 88 -22.47 16.61 3.45
CA MET A 88 -22.13 16.74 4.87
C MET A 88 -20.62 16.64 5.07
N ALA A 89 -20.11 17.43 6.01
CA ALA A 89 -18.71 17.39 6.41
C ALA A 89 -18.55 17.55 7.92
N TYR A 90 -17.57 16.88 8.49
CA TYR A 90 -17.12 17.10 9.86
C TYR A 90 -15.98 18.10 9.87
N THR A 91 -16.05 19.10 10.75
CA THR A 91 -14.96 20.03 11.00
C THR A 91 -14.43 19.78 12.39
N HIS A 92 -13.13 19.51 12.50
CA HIS A 92 -12.46 19.24 13.76
C HIS A 92 -11.26 20.16 13.94
N LYS A 93 -11.27 20.94 15.03
CA LYS A 93 -10.12 21.76 15.44
C LYS A 93 -9.18 20.92 16.30
N PHE A 94 -7.90 20.91 15.96
CA PHE A 94 -6.87 20.21 16.72
C PHE A 94 -5.70 21.14 17.06
N SER A 95 -4.97 20.76 18.11
CA SER A 95 -3.70 21.38 18.48
C SER A 95 -2.71 20.27 18.82
N VAL A 96 -1.53 20.27 18.20
CA VAL A 96 -0.46 19.30 18.42
C VAL A 96 0.85 20.06 18.64
N GLY A 97 1.46 19.90 19.81
CA GLY A 97 2.76 20.55 20.11
C GLY A 97 2.69 22.09 20.02
N GLY A 98 1.54 22.68 20.33
CA GLY A 98 1.31 24.13 20.21
C GLY A 98 0.97 24.62 18.80
N HIS A 99 0.93 23.73 17.80
CA HIS A 99 0.47 24.06 16.45
C HIS A 99 -1.01 23.74 16.28
N GLU A 100 -1.81 24.77 15.99
CA GLU A 100 -3.23 24.61 15.72
C GLU A 100 -3.53 24.33 14.24
N GLY A 101 -4.56 23.54 14.01
CA GLY A 101 -5.07 23.25 12.67
C GLY A 101 -6.53 22.81 12.69
N TYR A 102 -7.10 22.73 11.49
CA TYR A 102 -8.45 22.27 11.22
C TYR A 102 -8.41 21.10 10.25
N LEU A 103 -9.11 20.03 10.59
CA LEU A 103 -9.40 18.91 9.71
C LEU A 103 -10.85 19.01 9.27
N LEU A 104 -11.09 19.09 7.97
CA LEU A 104 -12.42 18.89 7.39
C LEU A 104 -12.49 17.53 6.72
N VAL A 105 -13.51 16.74 7.07
CA VAL A 105 -13.78 15.43 6.47
C VAL A 105 -15.13 15.48 5.77
N GLY A 106 -15.11 15.46 4.44
CA GLY A 106 -16.29 15.33 3.61
C GLY A 106 -16.75 13.88 3.50
N LEU A 107 -18.04 13.65 3.68
CA LEU A 107 -18.64 12.32 3.67
C LEU A 107 -19.35 12.03 2.36
N TYR A 108 -19.46 10.74 2.04
CA TYR A 108 -20.43 10.28 1.05
C TYR A 108 -21.84 10.38 1.63
N PRO A 109 -22.82 10.94 0.89
CA PRO A 109 -24.19 11.07 1.37
C PRO A 109 -24.86 9.72 1.62
N ASP A 110 -24.46 8.69 0.87
CA ASP A 110 -25.11 7.38 0.90
C ASP A 110 -24.63 6.53 2.08
N SER A 111 -23.30 6.43 2.27
CA SER A 111 -22.70 5.53 3.26
C SER A 111 -22.25 6.23 4.54
N GLY A 112 -22.20 7.57 4.56
CA GLY A 112 -21.61 8.33 5.65
C GLY A 112 -20.10 8.13 5.83
N GLN A 113 -19.45 7.39 4.91
CA GLN A 113 -18.01 7.13 4.98
C GLN A 113 -17.19 8.35 4.56
N PRO A 114 -15.98 8.51 5.11
CA PRO A 114 -15.08 9.61 4.75
C PRO A 114 -14.56 9.42 3.32
N GLY A 115 -14.75 10.45 2.49
CA GLY A 115 -14.37 10.40 1.08
C GLY A 115 -13.41 11.52 0.64
N LYS A 116 -13.31 12.60 1.42
CA LYS A 116 -12.37 13.68 1.16
C LYS A 116 -11.93 14.30 2.46
N ILE A 117 -10.64 14.61 2.59
CA ILE A 117 -10.12 15.35 3.74
C ILE A 117 -9.45 16.65 3.28
N PHE A 118 -9.53 17.66 4.13
CA PHE A 118 -8.78 18.90 4.00
C PHE A 118 -8.11 19.19 5.33
N ILE A 119 -6.84 19.58 5.26
CA ILE A 119 -6.06 19.96 6.43
C ILE A 119 -5.66 21.41 6.24
N ARG A 120 -6.02 22.26 7.20
CA ARG A 120 -5.64 23.68 7.23
C ARG A 120 -4.85 23.93 8.50
N MET A 121 -3.60 24.34 8.37
CA MET A 121 -2.77 24.75 9.51
C MET A 121 -3.00 26.23 9.80
N ALA A 122 -2.94 26.65 11.08
CA ALA A 122 -3.13 28.05 11.45
C ALA A 122 -2.02 28.97 10.90
N LYS A 123 -0.80 28.45 10.74
CA LYS A 123 0.32 29.20 10.13
C LYS A 123 0.38 28.95 8.63
N GLU A 124 -0.35 29.78 7.88
CA GLU A 124 -0.38 29.75 6.42
C GLU A 124 0.99 30.13 5.82
N GLY A 125 1.29 29.60 4.62
CA GLY A 125 2.53 29.91 3.89
C GLY A 125 3.79 29.21 4.39
N SER A 126 3.69 28.27 5.34
CA SER A 126 4.82 27.44 5.78
C SER A 126 4.98 26.17 4.93
N THR A 127 6.20 25.63 4.84
CA THR A 127 6.46 24.32 4.19
C THR A 127 5.58 23.21 4.75
N LEU A 128 5.33 23.23 6.07
CA LEU A 128 4.42 22.29 6.72
C LEU A 128 2.98 22.44 6.22
N SER A 129 2.48 23.67 6.07
CA SER A 129 1.13 23.91 5.53
C SER A 129 0.98 23.36 4.11
N GLY A 130 1.97 23.61 3.23
CA GLY A 130 1.96 23.08 1.87
C GLY A 130 2.04 21.55 1.82
N LEU A 131 2.88 20.95 2.66
CA LEU A 131 2.99 19.50 2.77
C LEU A 131 1.69 18.85 3.26
N MET A 132 1.02 19.48 4.24
CA MET A 132 -0.26 18.99 4.76
C MET A 132 -1.39 19.12 3.73
N GLU A 133 -1.38 20.16 2.90
CA GLU A 133 -2.34 20.29 1.80
C GLU A 133 -2.11 19.23 0.71
N ALA A 134 -0.86 19.03 0.29
CA ALA A 134 -0.50 17.97 -0.66
C ALA A 134 -0.85 16.57 -0.12
N PHE A 135 -0.60 16.34 1.17
CA PHE A 135 -0.96 15.10 1.86
C PHE A 135 -2.48 14.90 1.90
N ALA A 136 -3.25 15.93 2.26
CA ALA A 136 -4.71 15.88 2.27
C ALA A 136 -5.28 15.54 0.88
N ILE A 137 -4.69 16.08 -0.19
CA ILE A 137 -5.06 15.74 -1.57
C ILE A 137 -4.77 14.26 -1.85
N CYS A 138 -3.57 13.77 -1.50
CA CYS A 138 -3.18 12.37 -1.70
C CYS A 138 -4.17 11.42 -1.00
N ILE A 139 -4.43 11.63 0.29
CA ILE A 139 -5.36 10.79 1.06
C ILE A 139 -6.79 10.88 0.53
N SER A 140 -7.23 12.08 0.12
CA SER A 140 -8.54 12.25 -0.51
C SER A 140 -8.68 11.43 -1.79
N VAL A 141 -7.63 11.38 -2.61
CA VAL A 141 -7.62 10.58 -3.83
C VAL A 141 -7.64 9.08 -3.48
N SER A 142 -6.84 8.65 -2.49
CA SER A 142 -6.84 7.26 -2.01
C SER A 142 -8.22 6.82 -1.53
N LEU A 143 -8.90 7.63 -0.70
CA LEU A 143 -10.26 7.33 -0.23
C LEU A 143 -11.28 7.28 -1.38
N GLN A 144 -11.11 8.09 -2.43
CA GLN A 144 -11.98 8.06 -3.62
C GLN A 144 -11.76 6.83 -4.51
N TYR A 145 -10.59 6.20 -4.42
CA TYR A 145 -10.31 4.90 -5.05
C TYR A 145 -10.68 3.71 -4.16
N GLY A 146 -11.30 3.95 -3.00
CA GLY A 146 -11.78 2.89 -2.12
C GLY A 146 -10.71 2.28 -1.21
N VAL A 147 -9.61 3.00 -0.95
CA VAL A 147 -8.64 2.55 0.06
C VAL A 147 -9.32 2.62 1.45
N PRO A 148 -9.37 1.50 2.20
CA PRO A 148 -10.03 1.46 3.50
C PRO A 148 -9.32 2.34 4.52
N LEU A 149 -10.10 2.97 5.41
CA LEU A 149 -9.56 3.90 6.41
C LEU A 149 -8.70 3.16 7.45
N GLU A 150 -9.01 1.90 7.72
CA GLU A 150 -8.31 0.97 8.60
C GLU A 150 -6.85 0.81 8.17
N ASP A 151 -6.62 0.61 6.85
CA ASP A 151 -5.28 0.46 6.29
C ASP A 151 -4.50 1.76 6.39
N LEU A 152 -5.14 2.89 6.06
CA LEU A 152 -4.51 4.20 6.20
C LEU A 152 -4.15 4.47 7.66
N HIS A 153 -5.05 4.18 8.60
CA HIS A 153 -4.81 4.30 10.03
C HIS A 153 -3.64 3.41 10.47
N ALA A 154 -3.59 2.15 10.04
CA ALA A 154 -2.51 1.24 10.38
C ALA A 154 -1.14 1.72 9.86
N LYS A 155 -1.09 2.36 8.69
CA LYS A 155 0.17 2.86 8.11
C LYS A 155 0.63 4.18 8.71
N PHE A 156 -0.30 5.07 9.03
CA PHE A 156 0.03 6.44 9.40
C PHE A 156 0.04 6.69 10.91
N SER A 157 -0.56 5.79 11.71
CA SER A 157 -0.46 5.85 13.16
C SER A 157 0.98 5.62 13.62
N PHE A 158 1.34 6.32 14.68
CA PHE A 158 2.66 6.31 15.34
C PHE A 158 3.83 6.79 14.47
N MET A 159 3.57 7.37 13.30
CA MET A 159 4.61 8.05 12.54
C MET A 159 5.14 9.26 13.31
N ARG A 160 6.48 9.37 13.33
CA ARG A 160 7.21 10.36 14.11
C ARG A 160 7.78 11.44 13.20
N PHE A 161 7.32 12.67 13.39
CA PHE A 161 7.93 13.88 12.84
C PHE A 161 7.32 15.12 13.51
N GLU A 162 8.04 16.24 13.45
CA GLU A 162 7.58 17.51 14.01
C GLU A 162 6.53 18.19 13.12
N PRO A 163 5.45 18.76 13.66
CA PRO A 163 5.16 18.96 15.09
C PRO A 163 4.66 17.70 15.82
N SER A 164 5.23 17.44 17.00
CA SER A 164 4.83 16.36 17.91
C SER A 164 4.55 16.88 19.33
N GLY A 165 3.90 16.07 20.18
CA GLY A 165 3.74 16.38 21.60
C GLY A 165 2.30 16.31 22.10
N TYR A 166 2.00 17.16 23.09
CA TYR A 166 0.69 17.15 23.76
C TYR A 166 -0.40 17.74 22.88
N THR A 167 -1.63 17.26 23.09
CA THR A 167 -2.81 17.74 22.37
C THR A 167 -3.89 18.26 23.30
N ASN A 168 -4.88 18.95 22.71
CA ASN A 168 -6.07 19.41 23.41
C ASN A 168 -7.12 18.31 23.63
N ASN A 169 -6.96 17.14 23.01
CA ASN A 169 -7.92 16.06 23.07
C ASN A 169 -7.58 15.10 24.22
N ARG A 170 -8.52 14.95 25.18
CA ARG A 170 -8.35 14.06 26.34
C ARG A 170 -8.12 12.60 25.96
N ASP A 171 -8.63 12.18 24.81
CA ASP A 171 -8.49 10.80 24.34
C ASP A 171 -7.13 10.51 23.70
N LEU A 172 -6.45 11.56 23.22
CA LEU A 172 -5.16 11.48 22.53
C LEU A 172 -4.20 12.48 23.18
N PRO A 173 -3.86 12.33 24.47
CA PRO A 173 -3.14 13.36 25.22
C PRO A 173 -1.75 13.63 24.65
N GLN A 174 -1.09 12.62 24.08
CA GLN A 174 0.22 12.72 23.46
C GLN A 174 0.24 12.01 22.11
N VAL A 175 0.83 12.66 21.11
CA VAL A 175 0.97 12.14 19.75
C VAL A 175 2.38 12.36 19.22
N TYR A 176 2.75 11.57 18.21
CA TYR A 176 4.09 11.55 17.64
C TYR A 176 4.23 12.39 16.37
N SER A 177 3.11 12.83 15.80
CA SER A 177 3.04 13.79 14.71
C SER A 177 1.60 14.30 14.51
N ILE A 178 1.44 15.33 13.67
CA ILE A 178 0.11 15.75 13.19
C ILE A 178 -0.60 14.59 12.48
N ILE A 179 0.08 13.87 11.58
CA ILE A 179 -0.57 12.79 10.81
C ILE A 179 -1.03 11.66 11.74
N ASP A 180 -0.20 11.30 12.73
CA ASP A 180 -0.56 10.33 13.77
C ASP A 180 -1.86 10.73 14.49
N TYR A 181 -1.96 12.00 14.91
CA TYR A 181 -3.18 12.52 15.53
C TYR A 181 -4.40 12.39 14.60
N LEU A 182 -4.27 12.82 13.34
CA LEU A 182 -5.39 12.85 12.40
C LEU A 182 -5.95 11.45 12.15
N PHE A 183 -5.11 10.45 11.93
CA PHE A 183 -5.59 9.09 11.66
C PHE A 183 -6.13 8.40 12.89
N ARG A 184 -5.54 8.60 14.08
CA ARG A 184 -6.12 8.08 15.32
C ARG A 184 -7.47 8.72 15.64
N TRP A 185 -7.60 10.03 15.40
CA TRP A 185 -8.87 10.73 15.54
C TRP A 185 -9.90 10.22 14.54
N MET A 186 -9.56 10.14 13.24
CA MET A 186 -10.47 9.62 12.21
C MET A 186 -10.89 8.18 12.49
N SER A 187 -9.95 7.32 12.91
CA SER A 187 -10.23 5.95 13.34
C SER A 187 -11.25 5.94 14.47
N LYS A 188 -11.03 6.74 15.52
CA LYS A 188 -11.98 6.84 16.62
C LYS A 188 -13.36 7.37 16.19
N THR A 189 -13.42 8.30 15.26
CA THR A 189 -14.68 8.92 14.81
C THR A 189 -15.48 8.04 13.85
N PHE A 190 -14.81 7.32 12.95
CA PHE A 190 -15.45 6.60 11.85
C PHE A 190 -15.42 5.08 11.97
N LEU A 191 -14.49 4.51 12.74
CA LEU A 191 -14.33 3.05 12.89
C LEU A 191 -14.92 2.50 14.20
N ASN A 192 -14.99 3.31 15.27
CA ASN A 192 -15.52 2.87 16.57
C ASN A 192 -17.06 2.89 16.67
N LYS A 193 -17.78 2.92 15.54
CA LYS A 193 -19.18 2.52 15.53
C LYS A 193 -19.19 1.01 15.36
N GLU A 194 -19.72 0.29 16.35
CA GLU A 194 -20.07 -1.13 16.22
C GLU A 194 -20.80 -1.32 14.89
N GLY A 195 -20.12 -1.92 13.91
CA GLY A 195 -20.56 -1.91 12.53
C GLY A 195 -19.42 -2.16 11.55
N ASP A 196 -19.05 -3.44 11.44
CA ASP A 196 -18.67 -4.03 10.16
C ASP A 196 -17.27 -3.73 9.58
N GLY A 197 -16.23 -3.89 10.40
CA GLY A 197 -14.90 -4.25 9.90
C GLY A 197 -14.61 -5.75 9.99
N SER A 198 -15.35 -6.46 10.85
CA SER A 198 -15.21 -7.91 11.08
C SER A 198 -16.12 -8.74 10.18
N ASP A 199 -17.28 -8.25 9.74
CA ASP A 199 -18.17 -9.05 8.88
C ASP A 199 -17.65 -9.07 7.44
N PHE A 200 -17.00 -8.00 6.96
CA PHE A 200 -16.29 -8.04 5.67
C PHE A 200 -15.25 -9.17 5.58
N TRP A 201 -14.37 -9.34 6.59
CA TRP A 201 -13.36 -10.41 6.59
C TRP A 201 -13.96 -11.79 6.86
N GLN A 202 -15.02 -11.90 7.66
CA GLN A 202 -15.72 -13.17 7.89
C GLN A 202 -16.52 -13.61 6.66
N GLU A 203 -17.17 -12.68 5.96
CA GLU A 203 -17.91 -12.92 4.73
C GLU A 203 -16.95 -13.26 3.59
N LEU A 204 -15.81 -12.55 3.48
CA LEU A 204 -14.72 -12.92 2.59
C LEU A 204 -14.15 -14.30 2.92
N TRP A 205 -13.98 -14.64 4.20
CA TRP A 205 -13.49 -15.97 4.60
C TRP A 205 -14.51 -17.08 4.32
N ARG A 206 -15.81 -16.83 4.55
CA ARG A 206 -16.91 -17.77 4.25
C ARG A 206 -17.08 -17.98 2.75
N THR A 207 -17.03 -16.91 1.96
CA THR A 207 -17.10 -17.00 0.50
C THR A 207 -15.86 -17.68 -0.08
N TRP A 208 -14.68 -17.45 0.50
CA TRP A 208 -13.46 -18.18 0.18
C TRP A 208 -13.55 -19.67 0.55
N GLN A 209 -14.05 -20.02 1.74
CA GLN A 209 -14.29 -21.42 2.14
C GLN A 209 -15.30 -22.10 1.21
N ALA A 210 -16.41 -21.43 0.88
CA ALA A 210 -17.45 -21.98 0.00
C ALA A 210 -16.96 -22.18 -1.45
N ALA A 211 -16.05 -21.32 -1.93
CA ALA A 211 -15.42 -21.47 -3.23
C ALA A 211 -14.39 -22.62 -3.25
N ASN A 212 -13.63 -22.80 -2.16
CA ASN A 212 -12.59 -23.83 -2.08
C ASN A 212 -13.09 -25.20 -1.58
N LEU A 213 -14.30 -25.31 -1.05
CA LEU A 213 -14.95 -26.59 -0.69
C LEU A 213 -15.51 -27.34 -1.91
N ARG A 214 -15.56 -26.72 -3.10
CA ARG A 214 -15.97 -27.37 -4.35
C ARG A 214 -14.83 -28.07 -5.10
N THR A 215 -13.59 -27.85 -4.67
CA THR A 215 -12.39 -28.50 -5.19
C THR A 215 -11.67 -29.18 -4.03
N GLY A 216 -12.22 -30.29 -3.55
CA GLY A 216 -11.65 -31.08 -2.48
C GLY A 216 -11.89 -32.56 -2.72
N GLU A 217 -11.16 -33.13 -3.69
CA GLU A 217 -10.57 -34.43 -3.41
C GLU A 217 -9.45 -34.19 -2.37
N ASP A 218 -9.52 -34.99 -1.31
CA ASP A 218 -8.48 -35.27 -0.31
C ASP A 218 -8.16 -34.21 0.75
N GLY A 219 -9.02 -34.18 1.78
CA GLY A 219 -8.61 -34.51 3.15
C GLY A 219 -7.60 -33.61 3.89
N PHE A 220 -8.07 -32.51 4.49
CA PHE A 220 -7.55 -32.05 5.79
C PHE A 220 -8.59 -31.19 6.53
N VAL A 221 -9.25 -31.78 7.54
CA VAL A 221 -10.15 -31.06 8.44
C VAL A 221 -9.30 -30.42 9.54
N MET A 222 -9.03 -29.12 9.42
CA MET A 222 -8.44 -28.34 10.52
C MET A 222 -9.57 -27.62 11.27
N SER A 223 -10.06 -28.24 12.34
CA SER A 223 -10.99 -27.58 13.26
C SER A 223 -10.23 -26.56 14.12
N CYS A 224 -10.29 -25.29 13.77
CA CYS A 224 -9.87 -24.22 14.67
C CYS A 224 -11.02 -23.84 15.61
N THR A 225 -11.16 -24.60 16.70
CA THR A 225 -11.80 -24.10 17.92
C THR A 225 -10.85 -23.11 18.58
N CYS A 226 -11.06 -21.81 18.36
CA CYS A 226 -10.44 -20.79 19.19
C CYS A 226 -11.45 -20.36 20.27
N LYS A 227 -11.23 -20.86 21.49
CA LYS A 227 -11.81 -20.31 22.73
C LYS A 227 -11.23 -18.90 22.92
N MET A 228 -12.10 -17.93 23.19
CA MET A 228 -11.74 -16.62 23.69
C MET A 228 -11.05 -16.74 25.06
N PRO A 229 -9.95 -16.02 25.30
CA PRO A 229 -9.67 -15.38 26.58
C PRO A 229 -10.15 -13.91 26.59
#